data_AF-A0A7K0DLE8-F1
#
_entry.id   AF-A0A7K0DLE8-F1
#
_cell.length_a   1.000
_cell.length_b   1.000
_cell.length_c   1.000
_cell.angle_alpha   90.00
_cell.angle_beta   90.00
_cell.angle_gamma   90.00
#
_symmetry.space_group_name_H-M   'P 1'
#
loop_
_entity.id
_entity.type
_entity.pdbx_description
1 polymer ?
#
loop_
_entity_poly.entity_id
_entity_poly.type
_entity_poly.pdbx_seq_one_letter_code
_entity_poly.pdbx_strand_id
1 'polypeptide(L)'
;MEPLTTIVATAIATGAAAGLKDTAKQAISDAYRVVRSLITGRYREVDLTPVEKKPESIAKRDSLAEDLSAAGADEDAELLAAAQKLIAAVRAHEADAAAAIGVDLARIEADALRISDVLSTGSGVRAVDTTVHGSIDISDVRAGVRLPTDPPTAR
;
A
#
# COMPACT_ATOMS: atom_id res chain seq x y z
N MET A 1 -8.81 -19.46 9.90
CA MET A 1 -8.23 -19.14 8.58
C MET A 1 -9.15 -18.11 7.97
N GLU A 2 -8.62 -16.99 7.47
CA GLU A 2 -9.46 -16.01 6.76
C GLU A 2 -10.00 -16.65 5.46
N PRO A 3 -11.30 -16.50 5.15
CA PRO A 3 -11.87 -16.97 3.89
C PRO A 3 -11.18 -16.35 2.68
N LEU A 4 -11.09 -17.10 1.57
CA LEU A 4 -10.52 -16.61 0.31
C LEU A 4 -11.22 -15.33 -0.15
N THR A 5 -12.55 -15.30 -0.05
CA THR A 5 -13.38 -14.17 -0.47
C THR A 5 -13.10 -12.91 0.35
N THR A 6 -12.79 -13.04 1.65
CA THR A 6 -12.32 -11.94 2.50
C THR A 6 -10.96 -11.41 2.07
N ILE A 7 -10.03 -12.30 1.68
CA ILE A 7 -8.71 -11.91 1.15
C ILE A 7 -8.90 -11.14 -0.16
N VAL A 8 -9.77 -11.60 -1.06
CA VAL A 8 -10.07 -10.93 -2.33
C VAL A 8 -10.72 -9.57 -2.11
N ALA A 9 -11.71 -9.47 -1.24
CA ALA A 9 -12.37 -8.20 -0.91
C ALA A 9 -11.37 -7.19 -0.32
N THR A 10 -10.46 -7.66 0.52
CA THR A 10 -9.36 -6.85 1.06
C THR A 10 -8.40 -6.41 -0.05
N ALA A 11 -8.01 -7.32 -0.95
CA ALA A 11 -7.14 -7.00 -2.08
C ALA A 11 -7.75 -5.93 -2.99
N ILE A 12 -9.05 -6.01 -3.29
CA ILE A 12 -9.76 -4.99 -4.08
C ILE A 12 -9.76 -3.65 -3.36
N ALA A 13 -10.08 -3.61 -2.06
CA ALA A 13 -10.06 -2.38 -1.29
C ALA A 13 -8.66 -1.74 -1.26
N THR A 14 -7.64 -2.52 -0.94
CA THR A 14 -6.24 -2.06 -0.88
C THR A 14 -5.73 -1.63 -2.26
N GLY A 15 -6.05 -2.40 -3.31
CA GLY A 15 -5.69 -2.10 -4.69
C GLY A 15 -6.40 -0.88 -5.25
N ALA A 16 -7.66 -0.66 -4.90
CA ALA A 16 -8.40 0.56 -5.26
C ALA A 16 -7.81 1.77 -4.53
N ALA A 17 -7.58 1.68 -3.21
CA ALA A 17 -7.02 2.78 -2.43
C ALA A 17 -5.60 3.17 -2.88
N ALA A 18 -4.76 2.19 -3.24
CA ALA A 18 -3.39 2.43 -3.66
C ALA A 18 -3.28 2.75 -5.17
N GLY A 19 -3.99 2.01 -6.02
CA GLY A 19 -3.91 2.07 -7.47
C GLY A 19 -4.58 3.28 -8.12
N LEU A 20 -5.47 3.98 -7.39
CA LEU A 20 -6.08 5.24 -7.84
C LEU A 20 -5.23 6.49 -7.54
N LYS A 21 -4.11 6.35 -6.81
CA LYS A 21 -3.20 7.48 -6.55
C LYS A 21 -2.27 7.68 -7.74
N ASP A 22 -1.96 8.94 -8.09
CA ASP A 22 -1.02 9.27 -9.18
C ASP A 22 0.40 8.70 -8.94
N THR A 23 0.72 8.36 -7.69
CA THR A 23 2.01 7.75 -7.30
C THR A 23 2.01 6.22 -7.39
N ALA A 24 0.88 5.61 -7.77
CA ALA A 24 0.78 4.16 -7.87
C ALA A 24 1.77 3.62 -8.90
N LYS A 25 2.53 2.59 -8.53
CA LYS A 25 3.35 1.87 -9.50
C LYS A 25 2.46 1.16 -10.52
N GLN A 26 2.89 1.15 -11.77
CA GLN A 26 2.22 0.42 -12.87
C GLN A 26 1.89 -1.03 -12.48
N ALA A 27 2.77 -1.70 -11.72
CA ALA A 27 2.58 -3.05 -11.22
C ALA A 27 1.30 -3.21 -10.34
N ILE A 28 0.92 -2.20 -9.55
CA ILE A 28 -0.31 -2.22 -8.75
C ILE A 28 -1.52 -2.12 -9.66
N SER A 29 -1.52 -1.18 -10.61
CA SER A 29 -2.61 -1.00 -11.56
C SER A 29 -2.83 -2.23 -12.44
N ASP A 30 -1.76 -2.88 -12.87
CA ASP A 30 -1.84 -4.10 -13.68
C ASP A 30 -2.35 -5.29 -12.85
N ALA A 31 -1.84 -5.48 -11.62
CA ALA A 31 -2.35 -6.50 -10.71
C ALA A 31 -3.85 -6.27 -10.39
N TYR A 32 -4.25 -5.01 -10.18
CA TYR A 32 -5.65 -4.65 -9.96
C TYR A 32 -6.55 -5.01 -11.15
N ARG A 33 -6.12 -4.65 -12.37
CA ARG A 33 -6.85 -4.98 -13.60
C ARG A 33 -7.02 -6.50 -13.78
N VAL A 34 -6.00 -7.29 -13.45
CA VAL A 34 -6.08 -8.75 -13.51
C VAL A 34 -7.16 -9.27 -12.56
N VAL A 35 -7.14 -8.87 -11.28
CA VAL A 35 -8.17 -9.31 -10.31
C VAL A 35 -9.56 -8.87 -10.76
N ARG A 36 -9.70 -7.60 -11.17
CA ARG A 36 -10.97 -7.06 -11.68
C ARG A 36 -11.50 -7.85 -12.88
N SER A 37 -10.62 -8.19 -13.83
CA SER A 37 -10.99 -8.96 -15.01
C SER A 37 -11.40 -10.40 -14.69
N LEU A 38 -10.76 -11.03 -13.70
CA LEU A 38 -11.16 -12.36 -13.24
C LEU A 38 -12.56 -12.31 -12.62
N ILE A 39 -12.82 -11.32 -11.76
CA ILE A 39 -14.11 -11.17 -11.11
C ILE A 39 -15.22 -10.86 -12.11
N THR A 40 -15.05 -9.84 -12.96
CA THR A 40 -16.09 -9.48 -13.95
C THR A 40 -16.24 -10.52 -15.06
N GLY A 41 -15.22 -11.35 -15.30
CA GLY A 41 -15.28 -12.44 -16.26
C GLY A 41 -16.06 -13.66 -15.75
N ARG A 42 -15.80 -14.08 -14.51
CA ARG A 42 -16.32 -15.33 -13.91
C ARG A 42 -17.54 -15.11 -13.02
N TYR A 43 -17.59 -14.00 -12.29
CA TYR A 43 -18.60 -13.67 -11.28
C TYR A 43 -19.33 -12.38 -11.68
N ARG A 44 -20.03 -12.41 -12.81
CA ARG A 44 -20.65 -11.22 -13.43
C ARG A 44 -21.68 -10.51 -12.56
N GLU A 45 -22.23 -11.19 -11.56
CA GLU A 45 -23.22 -10.66 -10.63
C GLU A 45 -22.58 -9.90 -9.46
N VAL A 46 -21.26 -10.01 -9.28
CA VAL A 46 -20.52 -9.36 -8.19
C VAL A 46 -20.17 -7.92 -8.55
N ASP A 47 -20.63 -6.96 -7.74
CA ASP A 47 -20.33 -5.54 -7.92
C ASP A 47 -19.13 -5.09 -7.06
N LEU A 48 -18.07 -4.65 -7.73
CA LEU A 48 -16.86 -4.13 -7.10
C LEU A 48 -16.96 -2.63 -6.75
N THR A 49 -17.89 -1.92 -7.38
CA THR A 49 -18.04 -0.46 -7.30
C THR A 49 -18.17 0.06 -5.86
N PRO A 50 -18.93 -0.59 -4.94
CA PRO A 50 -19.10 -0.09 -3.58
C PRO A 50 -17.80 -0.08 -2.79
N VAL A 51 -16.94 -1.09 -2.99
CA VAL A 51 -15.62 -1.20 -2.35
C VAL A 51 -14.62 -0.27 -3.04
N GLU A 52 -14.64 -0.16 -4.38
CA GLU A 52 -13.80 0.78 -5.12
C GLU A 52 -14.02 2.24 -4.68
N LYS A 53 -15.27 2.63 -4.38
CA LYS A 53 -15.63 3.98 -3.94
C LYS A 53 -15.32 4.26 -2.47
N LYS A 54 -15.36 3.24 -1.61
CA LYS A 54 -15.17 3.35 -0.16
C LYS A 54 -14.32 2.19 0.37
N PRO A 55 -13.03 2.13 -0.02
CA PRO A 55 -12.16 1.00 0.29
C PRO A 55 -11.95 0.80 1.81
N GLU A 56 -12.04 1.87 2.60
CA GLU A 56 -11.94 1.84 4.05
C GLU A 56 -13.17 1.21 4.74
N SER A 57 -14.32 1.13 4.07
CA SER A 57 -15.55 0.62 4.68
C SER A 57 -15.49 -0.88 4.88
N ILE A 58 -15.51 -1.32 6.15
CA ILE A 58 -15.56 -2.74 6.52
C ILE A 58 -16.85 -3.38 5.96
N ALA A 59 -18.00 -2.74 6.18
CA ALA A 59 -19.29 -3.25 5.71
C ALA A 59 -19.37 -3.46 4.18
N LYS A 60 -18.66 -2.65 3.37
CA LYS A 60 -18.60 -2.86 1.92
C LYS A 60 -17.71 -4.04 1.54
N ARG A 61 -16.60 -4.23 2.24
CA ARG A 61 -15.71 -5.38 2.05
C ARG A 61 -16.39 -6.68 2.44
N ASP A 62 -17.10 -6.68 3.56
CA ASP A 62 -17.84 -7.86 4.03
C ASP A 62 -18.94 -8.24 3.04
N SER A 63 -19.74 -7.28 2.59
CA SER A 63 -20.75 -7.50 1.53
C SER A 63 -20.14 -8.08 0.25
N LEU A 64 -18.99 -7.57 -0.20
CA LEU A 64 -18.32 -8.11 -1.37
C LEU A 64 -17.82 -9.54 -1.15
N ALA A 65 -17.32 -9.86 0.05
CA ALA A 65 -16.88 -11.21 0.39
C ALA A 65 -18.07 -12.20 0.40
N GLU A 66 -19.23 -11.77 0.92
CA GLU A 66 -20.48 -12.54 0.88
C GLU A 66 -20.94 -12.79 -0.57
N ASP A 67 -20.96 -11.75 -1.42
CA ASP A 67 -21.35 -11.87 -2.83
C ASP A 67 -20.41 -12.82 -3.60
N LEU A 68 -19.10 -12.72 -3.37
CA LEU A 68 -18.10 -13.62 -3.95
C LEU A 68 -18.30 -15.07 -3.49
N SER A 69 -18.63 -15.30 -2.22
CA SER A 69 -18.89 -16.64 -1.69
C SER A 69 -20.17 -17.23 -2.27
N ALA A 70 -21.24 -16.44 -2.34
CA ALA A 70 -22.49 -16.83 -2.99
C ALA A 70 -22.31 -17.17 -4.47
N ALA A 71 -21.39 -16.49 -5.16
CA ALA A 71 -21.03 -16.76 -6.55
C ALA A 71 -20.06 -17.94 -6.73
N GLY A 72 -19.63 -18.61 -5.64
CA GLY A 72 -18.77 -19.79 -5.68
C GLY A 72 -17.28 -19.50 -5.85
N ALA A 73 -16.81 -18.32 -5.42
CA ALA A 73 -15.39 -17.95 -5.53
C ALA A 73 -14.50 -18.58 -4.45
N ASP A 74 -15.06 -19.27 -3.45
CA ASP A 74 -14.33 -19.81 -2.29
C ASP A 74 -13.21 -20.79 -2.64
N GLU A 75 -13.24 -21.40 -3.82
CA GLU A 75 -12.26 -22.39 -4.29
C GLU A 75 -11.44 -21.92 -5.52
N ASP A 76 -11.59 -20.66 -5.96
CA ASP A 76 -10.85 -20.15 -7.12
C ASP A 76 -9.38 -19.81 -6.76
N ALA A 77 -8.52 -20.81 -6.91
CA ALA A 77 -7.09 -20.69 -6.65
C ALA A 77 -6.39 -19.63 -7.52
N GLU A 78 -6.88 -19.36 -8.72
CA GLU A 78 -6.33 -18.33 -9.61
C GLU A 78 -6.68 -16.94 -9.09
N LEU A 79 -7.93 -16.75 -8.66
CA LEU A 79 -8.38 -15.52 -8.03
C LEU A 79 -7.61 -15.23 -6.74
N LEU A 80 -7.39 -16.25 -5.89
CA LEU A 80 -6.57 -16.11 -4.69
C LEU A 80 -5.14 -15.68 -5.01
N ALA A 81 -4.50 -16.33 -5.98
CA ALA A 81 -3.14 -16.00 -6.39
C ALA A 81 -3.04 -14.57 -6.94
N ALA A 82 -4.03 -14.12 -7.72
CA ALA A 82 -4.08 -12.76 -8.24
C ALA A 82 -4.28 -11.73 -7.11
N ALA A 83 -5.18 -12.00 -6.16
CA ALA A 83 -5.42 -11.14 -5.00
C ALA A 83 -4.17 -11.01 -4.12
N GLN A 84 -3.48 -12.11 -3.85
CA GLN A 84 -2.23 -12.10 -3.08
C GLN A 84 -1.12 -11.31 -3.80
N LYS A 85 -1.00 -11.45 -5.12
CA LYS A 85 -0.05 -10.64 -5.92
C LYS A 85 -0.34 -9.15 -5.83
N LEU A 86 -1.61 -8.75 -5.87
CA LEU A 86 -2.01 -7.36 -5.70
C LEU A 86 -1.64 -6.83 -4.32
N ILE A 87 -1.96 -7.57 -3.25
CA ILE A 87 -1.57 -7.22 -1.88
C ILE A 87 -0.05 -7.09 -1.76
N ALA A 88 0.71 -8.02 -2.32
CA ALA A 88 2.17 -7.98 -2.31
C ALA A 88 2.72 -6.76 -3.06
N ALA A 89 2.15 -6.41 -4.21
CA ALA A 89 2.55 -5.23 -4.98
C ALA A 89 2.29 -3.93 -4.20
N VAL A 90 1.16 -3.82 -3.51
CA VAL A 90 0.87 -2.66 -2.66
C VAL A 90 1.83 -2.60 -1.47
N ARG A 91 2.06 -3.71 -0.77
CA ARG A 91 3.02 -3.77 0.34
C ARG A 91 4.43 -3.38 -0.09
N ALA A 92 4.88 -3.85 -1.26
CA ALA A 92 6.18 -3.48 -1.80
C ALA A 92 6.26 -1.98 -2.10
N HIS A 93 5.21 -1.39 -2.67
CA HIS A 93 5.14 0.04 -2.91
C HIS A 93 5.15 0.87 -1.61
N GLU A 94 4.41 0.44 -0.58
CA GLU A 94 4.43 1.07 0.73
C GLU A 94 5.79 0.94 1.41
N ALA A 95 6.44 -0.22 1.30
CA ALA A 95 7.79 -0.43 1.80
C ALA A 95 8.82 0.46 1.11
N ASP A 96 8.74 0.62 -0.21
CA ASP A 96 9.60 1.53 -0.97
C ASP A 96 9.36 3.00 -0.56
N ALA A 97 8.10 3.39 -0.35
CA ALA A 97 7.75 4.72 0.12
C ALA A 97 8.25 4.98 1.55
N ALA A 98 8.22 3.96 2.42
CA ALA A 98 8.75 4.03 3.78
C ALA A 98 10.29 4.04 3.81
N ALA A 99 10.95 3.26 2.95
CA ALA A 99 12.40 3.24 2.80
C ALA A 99 12.95 4.55 2.24
N ALA A 100 12.11 5.33 1.56
CA ALA A 100 12.43 6.69 1.15
C ALA A 100 12.28 7.72 2.30
N ILE A 101 12.01 7.31 3.54
CA ILE A 101 11.98 8.17 4.72
C ILE A 101 13.23 7.89 5.55
N GLY A 102 14.04 8.92 5.82
CA GLY A 102 15.27 8.77 6.59
C GLY A 102 15.01 8.46 8.07
N VAL A 103 14.02 9.13 8.67
CA VAL A 103 13.53 8.86 10.03
C VAL A 103 12.01 8.93 10.05
N ASP A 104 11.33 7.85 10.46
CA ASP A 104 9.87 7.80 10.60
C ASP A 104 9.48 7.56 12.07
N LEU A 105 8.97 8.61 12.71
CA LEU A 105 8.50 8.59 14.09
C LEU A 105 6.98 8.56 14.09
N ALA A 106 6.40 7.53 14.72
CA ALA A 106 4.96 7.39 14.83
C ALA A 106 4.58 7.10 16.29
N ARG A 107 3.72 7.95 16.87
CA ARG A 107 3.18 7.79 18.23
C ARG A 107 4.28 7.74 19.29
N ILE A 108 5.11 8.79 19.33
CA ILE A 108 6.21 8.92 20.30
C ILE A 108 5.84 9.99 21.32
N GLU A 109 6.10 9.71 22.60
CA GLU A 109 6.07 10.71 23.68
C GLU A 109 7.47 10.77 24.32
N ALA A 110 8.07 11.96 24.37
CA ALA A 110 9.43 12.14 24.87
C ALA A 110 9.63 13.50 25.56
N ASP A 111 10.59 13.57 26.48
CA ASP A 111 10.98 14.84 27.11
C ASP A 111 11.90 15.69 26.21
N ALA A 112 12.69 15.07 25.36
CA ALA A 112 13.49 15.76 24.34
C ALA A 112 13.73 14.84 23.14
N LEU A 113 13.83 15.42 21.95
CA LEU A 113 14.05 14.71 20.70
C LEU A 113 15.23 15.34 19.95
N ARG A 114 16.24 14.53 19.63
CA ARG A 114 17.36 14.95 18.77
C ARG A 114 17.53 13.98 17.61
N ILE A 115 17.57 14.54 16.40
CA ILE A 115 17.78 13.81 15.15
C ILE A 115 18.94 14.51 14.42
N SER A 116 19.97 13.76 14.04
CA SER A 116 21.16 14.29 13.37
C SER A 116 21.59 13.35 12.24
N ASP A 117 22.29 13.88 11.24
CA ASP A 117 22.92 13.12 10.14
C ASP A 117 21.97 12.18 9.36
N VAL A 118 20.78 12.68 9.03
CA VAL A 118 19.78 11.88 8.30
C VAL A 118 20.06 11.93 6.80
N LEU A 119 20.30 10.78 6.18
CA LEU A 119 20.37 10.64 4.73
C LEU A 119 19.11 9.93 4.22
N SER A 120 18.44 10.53 3.24
CA SER A 120 17.23 9.94 2.63
C SER A 120 17.15 10.22 1.13
N THR A 121 16.67 9.24 0.38
CA THR A 121 16.35 9.37 -1.05
C THR A 121 14.99 10.03 -1.29
N GLY A 122 14.13 10.13 -0.27
CA GLY A 122 12.84 10.80 -0.30
C GLY A 122 12.70 11.83 0.82
N SER A 123 11.79 11.62 1.77
CA SER A 123 11.59 12.52 2.92
C SER A 123 12.69 12.33 3.97
N GLY A 124 13.20 13.42 4.54
CA GLY A 124 14.23 13.36 5.58
C GLY A 124 13.68 12.79 6.88
N VAL A 125 12.79 13.52 7.54
CA VAL A 125 12.16 13.12 8.80
C VAL A 125 10.64 13.24 8.65
N ARG A 126 9.92 12.20 9.06
CA ARG A 126 8.46 12.20 9.22
C ARG A 126 8.14 11.94 10.68
N ALA A 127 7.29 12.77 11.27
CA ALA A 127 6.78 12.58 12.62
C ALA A 127 5.25 12.65 12.60
N VAL A 128 4.58 11.62 13.09
CA VAL A 128 3.12 11.51 13.17
C VAL A 128 2.75 11.21 14.62
N ASP A 129 1.76 11.91 15.16
CA ASP A 129 1.29 11.78 16.55
C ASP A 129 2.45 11.80 17.58
N THR A 130 3.40 12.72 17.41
CA THR A 130 4.58 12.81 18.28
C THR A 130 4.45 14.00 19.24
N THR A 131 4.54 13.72 20.54
CA THR A 131 4.51 14.70 21.63
C THR A 131 5.91 14.82 22.23
N VAL A 132 6.48 16.02 22.19
CA VAL A 132 7.76 16.30 22.86
C VAL A 132 7.55 17.43 23.86
N HIS A 133 7.84 17.16 25.13
CA HIS A 133 7.57 18.10 26.24
C HIS A 133 8.67 19.16 26.40
N GLY A 134 9.90 18.85 25.99
CA GLY A 134 11.06 19.74 26.01
C GLY A 134 11.57 20.06 24.60
N SER A 135 12.88 19.97 24.39
CA SER A 135 13.50 20.47 23.15
C SER A 135 13.44 19.47 22.00
N ILE A 136 13.24 19.99 20.78
CA ILE A 136 13.38 19.26 19.52
C ILE A 136 14.55 19.85 18.74
N ASP A 137 15.56 19.04 18.42
CA ASP A 137 16.71 19.41 17.57
C ASP A 137 16.78 18.45 16.36
N ILE A 138 16.70 19.01 15.15
CA ILE A 138 16.82 18.25 13.91
C ILE A 138 17.91 18.92 13.05
N SER A 139 19.03 18.24 12.87
CA SER A 139 20.26 18.77 12.25
C SER A 139 20.79 17.84 11.15
N ASP A 140 21.52 18.40 10.19
CA ASP A 140 22.24 17.65 9.13
C ASP A 140 21.39 16.69 8.27
N VAL A 141 20.12 17.05 8.02
CA VAL A 141 19.20 16.27 7.19
C VAL A 141 19.45 16.51 5.70
N ARG A 142 19.84 15.46 4.98
CA ARG A 142 20.04 15.40 3.53
C ARG A 142 18.99 14.48 2.90
N ALA A 143 17.96 15.07 2.31
CA ALA A 143 16.80 14.37 1.77
C ALA A 143 16.59 14.67 0.27
N GLY A 144 15.98 13.75 -0.47
CA GLY A 144 15.63 13.94 -1.89
C GLY A 144 16.81 13.85 -2.87
N VAL A 145 18.00 13.44 -2.40
CA VAL A 145 19.17 13.31 -3.27
C VAL A 145 19.12 11.94 -3.95
N ARG A 146 18.81 11.93 -5.26
CA ARG A 146 19.13 10.77 -6.11
C ARG A 146 20.65 10.67 -6.16
N LEU A 147 21.20 9.56 -5.64
CA LEU A 147 22.59 9.20 -5.94
C LEU A 147 22.75 9.19 -7.47
N PRO A 148 23.80 9.82 -8.04
CA PRO A 148 24.06 9.73 -9.46
C PRO A 148 24.17 8.24 -9.81
N THR A 149 23.31 7.76 -10.72
CA THR A 149 23.57 6.50 -11.40
C THR A 149 24.85 6.69 -12.19
N ASP A 150 25.90 5.95 -11.83
CA ASP A 150 27.18 5.95 -12.54
C ASP A 150 26.96 5.92 -14.06
N PRO A 151 27.56 6.81 -14.85
CA PRO A 151 27.55 6.66 -16.29
C PRO A 151 28.32 5.39 -16.69
N PRO A 152 27.88 4.65 -17.71
CA PRO A 152 28.57 3.44 -18.14
C PRO A 152 29.98 3.82 -18.61
N THR A 153 30.96 3.05 -18.15
CA THR A 153 32.36 3.16 -18.56
C THR A 153 32.46 3.15 -20.08
N ALA A 154 32.86 4.28 -20.65
CA ALA A 154 33.22 4.36 -22.07
C ALA A 154 34.46 3.50 -22.32
N ARG A 155 34.35 2.56 -23.27
CA ARG A 155 35.48 1.89 -23.91
C ARG A 155 36.15 2.82 -24.91
#